data_AF-A0A7C2W339-F1
#
_entry.id   AF-A0A7C2W339-F1
#
_cell.length_a   1.000
_cell.length_b   1.000
_cell.length_c   1.000
_cell.angle_alpha   90.00
_cell.angle_beta   90.00
_cell.angle_gamma   90.00
#
_symmetry.space_group_name_H-M   'P 1'
#
loop_
_entity.id
_entity.type
_entity.pdbx_description
1 polymer ?
#
loop_
_entity_poly.entity_id
_entity_poly.type
_entity_poly.pdbx_seq_one_letter_code
_entity_poly.pdbx_strand_id
1 'polypeptide(L)' 'MLSEEQVLEFWDKKKVYKKVKNSLKNKKQFTFLDGPPYANGKIHLGHAWNRTFKDIVLRYKRMNGFNVNDR' A
#
# COMPACT_ATOMS: atom_id res chain seq x y z
N MET A 1 21.10 -9.45 -6.15
CA MET A 1 19.94 -8.57 -5.89
C MET A 1 18.70 -9.44 -6.05
N LEU A 2 17.72 -9.40 -5.13
CA LEU A 2 16.48 -10.14 -5.32
C LEU A 2 15.68 -9.53 -6.49
N SER A 3 15.03 -10.35 -7.31
CA SER A 3 14.08 -9.85 -8.31
C SER A 3 12.81 -9.33 -7.64
N GLU A 4 12.04 -8.50 -8.33
CA GLU A 4 10.73 -8.03 -7.86
C GLU A 4 9.81 -9.21 -7.51
N GLU A 5 9.79 -10.24 -8.35
CA GLU A 5 9.01 -11.45 -8.16
C GLU A 5 9.38 -12.17 -6.84
N GLN A 6 10.68 -12.32 -6.56
CA GLN A 6 11.15 -12.92 -5.30
C GLN A 6 10.73 -12.10 -4.07
N VAL A 7 10.73 -10.77 -4.18
CA VAL A 7 10.30 -9.87 -3.09
C VAL A 7 8.80 -9.99 -2.85
N LEU A 8 7.99 -10.02 -3.92
CA LEU A 8 6.54 -10.18 -3.83
C LEU A 8 6.16 -11.53 -3.21
N GLU A 9 6.81 -12.61 -3.63
CA GLU A 9 6.62 -13.93 -3.00
C GLU A 9 6.97 -13.93 -1.52
N PHE A 10 8.10 -13.31 -1.16
CA PHE A 10 8.51 -13.20 0.23
C PHE A 10 7.47 -12.43 1.06
N TRP A 11 6.95 -11.32 0.55
CA TRP A 11 5.90 -10.54 1.21
C TRP A 11 4.63 -11.33 1.42
N ASP A 12 4.19 -12.11 0.42
CA ASP A 12 3.00 -12.93 0.55
C ASP A 12 3.21 -14.11 1.52
N LYS A 13 4.29 -14.90 1.34
CA LYS A 13 4.63 -16.05 2.20
C LYS A 13 4.74 -15.65 3.67
N LYS A 14 5.36 -14.50 3.95
CA LYS A 14 5.53 -14.01 5.33
C LYS A 14 4.38 -13.13 5.83
N LYS A 15 3.36 -12.88 5.01
CA LYS A 15 2.20 -12.01 5.28
C LYS A 15 2.64 -10.63 5.81
N VAL A 16 3.65 -10.04 5.16
CA VAL A 16 4.34 -8.81 5.61
C VAL A 16 3.37 -7.65 5.77
N TYR A 17 2.48 -7.44 4.79
CA TYR A 17 1.48 -6.36 4.86
C TYR A 17 0.58 -6.46 6.10
N LYS A 18 0.09 -7.67 6.41
CA LYS A 18 -0.73 -7.92 7.62
C LYS A 18 0.06 -7.66 8.90
N LYS A 19 1.34 -8.06 8.95
CA LYS A 19 2.22 -7.81 10.10
C LYS A 19 2.44 -6.32 10.34
N VAL A 20 2.72 -5.55 9.29
CA VAL A 20 2.88 -4.08 9.37
C VAL A 20 1.59 -3.42 9.86
N LYS A 21 0.42 -3.82 9.33
CA LYS A 21 -0.86 -3.30 9.83
C LYS A 21 -1.08 -3.64 11.30
N ASN A 22 -0.76 -4.87 11.71
CA ASN A 22 -0.93 -5.31 13.10
C ASN A 22 -0.02 -4.56 14.08
N SER A 23 1.24 -4.28 13.71
CA SER A 23 2.17 -3.55 14.59
C SER A 23 1.76 -2.09 14.84
N LEU A 24 0.90 -1.54 13.99
CA LEU A 24 0.44 -0.15 14.06
C LEU A 24 -0.96 0.02 14.64
N LYS A 25 -1.67 -1.06 15.00
CA LYS A 25 -3.10 -1.02 15.43
C LYS A 25 -3.43 0.01 16.52
N ASN A 26 -2.54 0.20 17.48
CA ASN A 26 -2.75 1.09 18.63
C ASN A 26 -2.15 2.50 18.43
N LYS A 27 -1.70 2.82 17.21
CA LYS A 27 -1.12 4.12 16.90
C LYS A 27 -2.17 5.10 16.35
N LYS A 28 -1.78 6.37 16.21
CA LYS A 28 -2.65 7.42 15.67
C LYS A 28 -3.19 7.04 14.30
N GLN A 29 -4.51 7.07 14.15
CA GLN A 29 -5.17 6.68 12.91
C GLN A 29 -4.94 7.71 11.81
N PHE A 30 -4.74 7.21 10.58
CA PHE A 30 -4.73 8.00 9.36
C PHE A 30 -5.62 7.29 8.34
N THR A 31 -6.72 7.91 7.95
CA THR A 31 -7.64 7.34 6.95
C THR A 31 -7.33 7.95 5.59
N PHE A 32 -7.14 7.10 4.59
CA PHE A 32 -6.97 7.49 3.20
C PHE A 32 -8.17 6.99 2.41
N LEU A 33 -8.95 7.92 1.86
CA LEU A 33 -10.07 7.62 1.00
C LEU A 33 -9.57 7.64 -0.44
N ASP A 34 -9.49 6.47 -1.06
CA ASP A 34 -9.22 6.39 -2.49
C ASP A 34 -10.54 6.53 -3.28
N GLY A 35 -10.52 7.36 -4.32
CA GLY A 35 -11.65 7.46 -5.23
C GLY A 35 -11.84 6.16 -6.01
N PRO A 36 -13.08 5.71 -6.26
CA PRO A 36 -13.32 4.48 -7.00
C PRO A 36 -12.72 4.61 -8.41
N PRO A 37 -11.92 3.63 -8.87
CA PRO A 37 -11.45 3.64 -10.24
C PRO A 37 -12.65 3.45 -11.17
N TYR A 38 -12.72 4.24 -12.25
CA TYR A 38 -13.65 3.95 -13.32
C TYR A 38 -13.24 2.62 -13.97
N ALA A 39 -14.13 1.63 -13.95
CA ALA A 39 -13.86 0.30 -14.51
C ALA A 39 -13.93 0.24 -16.05
N ASN A 40 -14.20 1.38 -16.70
CA ASN A 40 -14.43 1.47 -18.14
C ASN A 40 -13.16 1.94 -18.85
N GLY A 41 -12.23 1.02 -19.11
CA GLY A 41 -11.03 1.32 -19.90
C GLY A 41 -9.82 0.46 -19.56
N LYS A 42 -8.85 0.42 -20.48
CA LYS A 42 -7.56 -0.24 -20.24
C LYS A 42 -6.72 0.59 -19.28
N ILE A 43 -5.98 -0.10 -18.40
CA ILE A 43 -4.97 0.53 -17.55
C ILE A 43 -3.91 1.17 -18.45
N HIS A 44 -3.63 2.45 -18.21
CA HIS A 44 -2.59 3.22 -18.90
C HIS A 44 -1.62 3.83 -17.89
N LEU A 45 -0.54 4.46 -18.36
CA LEU A 45 0.52 5.00 -17.50
C LEU A 45 0.01 5.96 -16.41
N GLY A 46 -1.05 6.73 -16.68
CA GLY A 46 -1.68 7.60 -15.70
C GLY A 46 -2.27 6.85 -14.51
N HIS A 47 -2.75 5.62 -14.70
CA HIS A 47 -3.18 4.75 -13.61
C HIS A 47 -1.99 4.28 -12.78
N ALA A 48 -0.88 3.90 -13.43
CA ALA A 48 0.33 3.47 -12.74
C ALA A 48 0.90 4.60 -11.88
N TRP A 49 1.04 5.80 -12.44
CA TRP A 49 1.52 6.97 -11.71
C TRP A 49 0.65 7.28 -10.49
N ASN A 50 -0.68 7.38 -10.67
CA ASN A 50 -1.60 7.64 -9.57
C ASN A 50 -1.49 6.59 -8.45
N ARG A 51 -1.38 5.30 -8.81
CA ARG A 51 -1.24 4.22 -7.81
C ARG A 51 0.10 4.27 -7.09
N THR A 52 1.20 4.51 -7.80
CA THR A 52 2.54 4.61 -7.22
C THR A 52 2.63 5.76 -6.23
N PHE A 53 2.10 6.94 -6.57
CA PHE A 53 2.13 8.10 -5.68
C PHE A 53 1.36 7.84 -4.37
N LYS A 54 0.15 7.25 -4.48
CA LYS A 54 -0.65 6.86 -3.30
C LYS A 54 0.10 5.86 -2.43
N ASP A 55 0.69 4.82 -3.02
CA ASP A 55 1.43 3.80 -2.27
C ASP A 55 2.64 4.39 -1.52
N ILE A 56 3.40 5.29 -2.14
CA ILE A 56 4.52 6.00 -1.50
C ILE A 56 4.04 6.76 -0.25
N VAL A 57 2.97 7.56 -0.38
CA VAL A 57 2.43 8.35 0.74
C VAL A 57 1.94 7.43 1.88
N LEU A 58 1.24 6.35 1.55
CA LEU A 58 0.73 5.41 2.56
C LEU A 58 1.85 4.68 3.29
N ARG A 59 2.91 4.26 2.58
CA ARG A 59 4.10 3.66 3.19
C ARG A 59 4.83 4.65 4.08
N TYR A 60 5.02 5.88 3.63
CA TYR A 60 5.61 6.95 4.44
C TYR A 60 4.84 7.16 5.75
N LYS A 61 3.50 7.23 5.71
CA LYS A 61 2.68 7.36 6.92
C LYS A 61 2.81 6.16 7.85
N ARG A 62 2.85 4.94 7.33
CA ARG A 62 3.09 3.72 8.15
C ARG A 62 4.46 3.76 8.82
N MET A 63 5.50 4.16 8.10
CA MET A 63 6.87 4.27 8.64
C MET A 63 6.98 5.36 9.72
N ASN A 64 6.18 6.42 9.62
CA ASN A 64 6.05 7.45 10.67
C ASN A 64 5.13 7.02 11.83
N GLY A 65 4.74 5.76 11.91
CA GLY A 65 4.00 5.21 13.04
C GLY A 65 2.50 5.51 13.02
N PHE A 66 1.88 5.81 11.87
CA PHE A 66 0.43 5.96 11.78
C PHE A 66 -0.26 4.63 11.47
N ASN A 67 -1.40 4.38 12.11
CA ASN A 67 -2.31 3.31 11.73
C ASN A 67 -3.07 3.70 10.46
N VAL A 68 -2.54 3.34 9.30
CA VAL A 68 -3.13 3.69 8.01
C VAL A 68 -4.31 2.77 7.68
N ASN A 69 -5.50 3.36 7.57
CA ASN A 69 -6.69 2.74 7.03
C ASN A 69 -6.87 3.16 5.56
N ASP A 70 -6.47 2.26 4.66
CA ASP A 70 -6.50 2.35 3.20
C ASP A 70 -7.48 1.33 2.60
N ARG A 71 -8.62 1.13 3.27
CA ARG A 71 -9.69 0.25 2.80
C ARG A 71 -10.59 0.98 1.81
#